data_AF-A0A0G1QQ91-F1
#
_entry.id   AF-A0A0G1QQ91-F1
#
_cell.length_a   1.000
_cell.length_b   1.000
_cell.length_c   1.000
_cell.angle_alpha   90.00
_cell.angle_beta   90.00
_cell.angle_gamma   90.00
#
_symmetry.space_group_name_H-M   'P 1'
#
loop_
_entity.id
_entity.type
_entity.pdbx_description
1 polymer ?
#
loop_
_entity_poly.entity_id
_entity_poly.type
_entity_poly.pdbx_seq_one_letter_code
_entity_poly.pdbx_strand_id
1 'polypeptide(L)'
;MELNSVSEACRWVVKQEVQKDGVYFVRLKEAVNPHHRILVFEKGGIGYELYVLFKRSGKFFYSYDKIFKQGDGAGETINLDVLDTIVSSGRCPYIAVCYANGKIYKVDPKRWMEYAISHGTIREQYAGEKTASVPMALLCELR
;
A
#
# COMPACT_ATOMS: atom_id res chain seq x y z
N MET A 1 -6.13 17.82 -6.74
CA MET A 1 -7.21 17.07 -6.06
C MET A 1 -6.75 16.80 -4.64
N GLU A 2 -7.64 16.93 -3.66
CA GLU A 2 -7.32 16.64 -2.25
C GLU A 2 -8.26 15.56 -1.74
N LEU A 3 -7.71 14.48 -1.20
CA LEU A 3 -8.41 13.33 -0.62
C LEU A 3 -8.34 13.45 0.90
N ASN A 4 -9.48 13.37 1.56
CA ASN A 4 -9.64 13.61 3.00
C ASN A 4 -9.91 12.33 3.79
N SER A 5 -10.14 11.20 3.11
CA SER A 5 -10.49 9.94 3.76
C SER A 5 -10.03 8.71 2.98
N VAL A 6 -9.93 7.57 3.68
CA VAL A 6 -9.69 6.27 3.04
C VAL A 6 -10.80 5.92 2.05
N SER A 7 -12.04 6.35 2.29
CA SER A 7 -13.17 6.16 1.38
C SER A 7 -12.99 6.92 0.07
N GLU A 8 -12.48 8.16 0.13
CA GLU A 8 -12.13 8.93 -1.06
C GLU A 8 -10.95 8.32 -1.82
N ALA A 9 -9.92 7.87 -1.09
CA ALA A 9 -8.81 7.14 -1.69
C ALA A 9 -9.27 5.86 -2.39
N CYS A 10 -10.21 5.11 -1.81
CA CYS A 10 -10.81 3.93 -2.43
C CYS A 10 -11.52 4.28 -3.73
N ARG A 11 -12.39 5.30 -3.73
CA ARG A 11 -13.07 5.77 -4.95
C ARG A 11 -12.06 6.19 -6.03
N TRP A 12 -10.98 6.83 -5.62
CA TRP A 12 -9.92 7.25 -6.53
C TRP A 12 -9.18 6.05 -7.15
N VAL A 13 -8.78 5.06 -6.35
CA VAL A 13 -8.16 3.81 -6.84
C VAL A 13 -9.12 3.08 -7.79
N VAL A 14 -10.41 2.96 -7.44
CA VAL A 14 -11.42 2.35 -8.33
C VAL A 14 -11.45 3.07 -9.67
N LYS A 15 -11.53 4.40 -9.67
CA LYS A 15 -11.55 5.19 -10.91
C LYS A 15 -10.32 4.94 -11.80
N GLN A 16 -9.13 4.80 -11.22
CA GLN A 16 -7.90 4.52 -11.97
C GLN A 16 -7.88 3.07 -12.51
N GLU A 17 -8.35 2.11 -11.72
CA GLU A 17 -8.32 0.70 -12.13
C GLU A 17 -9.32 0.38 -13.24
N VAL A 18 -10.55 0.89 -13.16
CA VAL A 18 -11.61 0.59 -14.14
C VAL A 18 -11.38 1.26 -15.50
N GLN A 19 -10.39 2.15 -15.61
CA GLN A 19 -9.92 2.67 -16.90
C GLN A 19 -9.10 1.65 -17.69
N LYS A 20 -8.63 0.58 -17.05
CA LYS A 20 -7.90 -0.50 -17.71
C LYS A 20 -8.87 -1.45 -18.39
N ASP A 21 -8.51 -1.88 -19.59
CA ASP A 21 -9.35 -2.76 -20.39
C ASP A 21 -9.70 -4.06 -19.65
N GLY A 22 -11.00 -4.38 -19.66
CA GLY A 22 -11.58 -5.57 -19.04
C GLY A 22 -11.53 -5.62 -17.51
N VAL A 23 -11.26 -4.51 -16.81
CA VAL A 23 -11.26 -4.45 -15.33
C VAL A 23 -12.60 -3.94 -14.80
N TYR A 24 -13.19 -4.68 -13.89
CA TYR A 24 -14.46 -4.34 -13.24
C TYR A 24 -14.30 -4.27 -11.72
N PHE A 25 -14.84 -3.22 -11.10
CA PHE A 25 -14.95 -3.17 -9.66
C PHE A 25 -16.13 -4.03 -9.19
N VAL A 26 -15.88 -4.92 -8.24
CA VAL A 26 -16.89 -5.84 -7.70
C VAL A 26 -17.45 -5.32 -6.39
N ARG A 27 -16.59 -5.09 -5.39
CA ARG A 27 -17.01 -4.65 -4.05
C ARG A 27 -15.86 -4.13 -3.20
N LEU A 28 -16.21 -3.44 -2.12
CA LEU A 28 -15.30 -3.06 -1.05
C LEU A 28 -15.44 -4.05 0.12
N LYS A 29 -14.31 -4.41 0.74
CA LYS A 29 -14.22 -5.21 1.96
C LYS A 29 -13.50 -4.41 3.05
N GLU A 30 -13.87 -4.67 4.30
CA GLU A 30 -13.11 -4.18 5.44
C GLU A 30 -11.76 -4.91 5.52
N ALA A 31 -10.71 -4.16 5.84
CA ALA A 31 -9.44 -4.75 6.22
C ALA A 31 -9.44 -5.01 7.73
N VAL A 32 -8.55 -5.89 8.20
CA VAL A 32 -8.34 -6.12 9.64
C VAL A 32 -7.98 -4.82 10.36
N ASN A 33 -7.24 -3.92 9.70
CA ASN A 33 -6.99 -2.57 10.20
C ASN A 33 -8.12 -1.61 9.76
N PRO A 34 -8.82 -0.94 10.70
CA PRO A 34 -9.97 -0.09 10.39
C PRO A 34 -9.62 1.17 9.58
N HIS A 35 -8.34 1.53 9.48
CA HIS A 35 -7.87 2.64 8.65
C HIS A 35 -7.60 2.26 7.20
N HIS A 36 -7.63 0.96 6.88
CA HIS A 36 -7.36 0.44 5.56
C HIS A 36 -8.60 -0.21 4.96
N ARG A 37 -8.60 -0.41 3.64
CA ARG A 37 -9.72 -1.05 2.92
C ARG A 37 -9.18 -1.96 1.84
N ILE A 38 -9.95 -3.00 1.52
CA ILE A 38 -9.65 -3.91 0.43
C ILE A 38 -10.68 -3.67 -0.67
N LEU A 39 -10.21 -3.46 -1.89
CA LEU A 39 -11.05 -3.35 -3.08
C LEU A 39 -10.96 -4.66 -3.86
N VAL A 40 -12.10 -5.20 -4.28
CA VAL A 40 -12.15 -6.42 -5.07
C VAL A 40 -12.48 -6.05 -6.51
N PHE A 41 -11.67 -6.54 -7.43
CA PHE A 41 -11.82 -6.36 -8.86
C PHE A 41 -11.89 -7.70 -9.57
N GLU A 42 -12.38 -7.68 -10.81
CA GLU A 42 -12.35 -8.80 -11.73
C GLU A 42 -11.72 -8.36 -13.05
N LYS A 43 -10.87 -9.22 -13.64
CA LYS A 43 -10.34 -9.04 -14.99
C LYS A 43 -10.36 -10.37 -15.75
N GLY A 44 -11.07 -10.43 -16.87
CA GLY A 44 -11.17 -11.64 -17.68
C GLY A 44 -11.71 -12.86 -16.91
N GLY A 45 -12.66 -12.64 -15.99
CA GLY A 45 -13.22 -13.69 -15.13
C GLY A 45 -12.36 -14.08 -13.93
N ILE A 46 -11.20 -13.43 -13.71
CA ILE A 46 -10.30 -13.70 -12.58
C ILE A 46 -10.39 -12.56 -11.57
N GLY A 47 -10.76 -12.89 -10.34
CA GLY A 47 -10.86 -11.93 -9.23
C GLY A 47 -9.50 -11.64 -8.58
N TYR A 48 -9.24 -10.36 -8.27
CA TYR A 48 -8.07 -9.94 -7.49
C TYR A 48 -8.44 -8.87 -6.45
N GLU A 49 -7.59 -8.71 -5.44
CA GLU A 49 -7.80 -7.77 -4.33
C GLU A 49 -6.74 -6.68 -4.37
N LEU A 50 -7.11 -5.42 -4.15
CA LEU A 50 -6.16 -4.33 -3.93
C LEU A 50 -6.28 -3.82 -2.52
N TYR A 51 -5.16 -3.81 -1.81
CA TYR A 51 -5.09 -3.22 -0.47
C TYR A 51 -4.81 -1.72 -0.58
N VAL A 52 -5.70 -0.89 -0.04
CA VAL A 52 -5.56 0.58 -0.08
C VAL A 52 -4.96 1.08 1.22
N LEU A 53 -3.74 1.61 1.13
CA LEU A 53 -3.01 2.24 2.22
C LEU A 53 -3.09 3.77 2.05
N PHE A 54 -3.94 4.43 2.84
CA PHE A 54 -4.16 5.88 2.72
C PHE A 54 -3.22 6.70 3.64
N LYS A 55 -2.53 7.68 3.07
CA LYS A 55 -1.54 8.54 3.74
C LYS A 55 -2.02 9.99 3.78
N ARG A 56 -2.48 10.42 4.97
CA ARG A 56 -3.06 11.76 5.22
C ARG A 56 -2.08 12.91 5.02
N SER A 57 -0.79 12.70 5.29
CA SER A 57 0.24 13.74 5.24
C SER A 57 0.48 14.32 3.84
N GLY A 58 0.00 13.63 2.78
CA GLY A 58 0.34 13.97 1.40
C GLY A 58 1.84 13.82 1.06
N LYS A 59 2.64 13.25 1.98
CA LYS A 59 4.09 13.16 1.91
C LYS A 59 4.60 11.83 2.44
N PHE A 60 5.73 11.39 1.88
CA PHE A 60 6.45 10.18 2.28
C PHE A 60 7.02 10.27 3.69
N PHE A 61 7.38 9.12 4.25
CA PHE A 61 8.09 9.01 5.53
C PHE A 61 9.56 9.48 5.39
N TYR A 62 9.81 10.78 5.59
CA TYR A 62 11.14 11.40 5.44
C TYR A 62 12.19 10.96 6.45
N SER A 63 11.79 10.31 7.56
CA SER A 63 12.74 9.81 8.56
C SER A 63 13.31 8.43 8.21
N TYR A 64 12.92 7.84 7.08
CA TYR A 64 13.37 6.51 6.64
C TYR A 64 14.89 6.37 6.70
N ASP A 65 15.63 7.23 5.99
CA ASP A 65 17.09 7.21 6.00
C ASP A 65 17.71 7.44 7.36
N LYS A 66 17.12 8.30 8.20
CA LYS A 66 17.62 8.55 9.55
C LYS A 66 17.55 7.29 10.41
N ILE A 67 16.55 6.44 10.17
CA ILE A 67 16.31 5.22 10.94
C ILE A 67 17.14 4.06 10.41
N PHE A 68 17.15 3.85 9.09
CA PHE A 68 17.74 2.65 8.48
C PHE A 68 19.15 2.88 7.91
N LYS A 69 19.60 4.13 7.78
CA LYS A 69 20.94 4.52 7.28
C LYS A 69 21.29 3.93 5.90
N GLN A 70 20.30 3.81 5.01
CA GLN A 70 20.47 3.16 3.70
C GLN A 70 20.75 4.15 2.54
N GLY A 71 20.51 5.45 2.74
CA GLY A 71 20.77 6.48 1.73
C GLY A 71 19.75 6.51 0.60
N ASP A 72 18.55 5.96 0.84
CA ASP A 72 17.47 5.79 -0.14
C ASP A 72 16.38 6.86 -0.04
N GLY A 73 16.60 7.91 0.76
CA GLY A 73 15.75 9.07 0.92
C GLY A 73 14.55 8.85 1.84
N ALA A 74 13.37 9.22 1.33
CA ALA A 74 12.10 9.02 2.02
C ALA A 74 11.56 7.62 1.72
N GLY A 75 10.74 7.08 2.61
CA GLY A 75 10.17 5.75 2.44
C GLY A 75 8.69 5.68 2.73
N GLU A 76 8.20 4.45 2.83
CA GLU A 76 6.88 4.13 3.32
C GLU A 76 6.91 2.97 4.30
N THR A 77 5.89 2.91 5.14
CA THR A 77 5.78 1.95 6.23
C THR A 77 4.37 1.38 6.30
N ILE A 78 4.29 0.09 6.61
CA ILE A 78 3.06 -0.65 6.89
C ILE A 78 3.26 -1.53 8.12
N ASN A 79 2.17 -1.83 8.84
CA ASN A 79 2.15 -2.84 9.89
C ASN A 79 2.55 -4.21 9.31
N LEU A 80 3.42 -4.94 10.02
CA LEU A 80 3.97 -6.21 9.54
C LEU A 80 2.91 -7.31 9.44
N ASP A 81 2.03 -7.44 10.44
CA ASP A 81 0.98 -8.46 10.44
C ASP A 81 -0.03 -8.23 9.31
N VAL A 82 -0.31 -6.96 9.01
CA VAL A 82 -1.10 -6.57 7.84
C VAL A 82 -0.40 -7.00 6.55
N LEU A 83 0.90 -6.72 6.40
CA LEU A 83 1.66 -7.11 5.21
C LEU A 83 1.71 -8.63 5.04
N ASP A 84 1.96 -9.36 6.13
CA ASP A 84 1.98 -10.82 6.16
C ASP A 84 0.63 -11.42 5.74
N THR A 85 -0.48 -10.85 6.23
CA THR A 85 -1.83 -11.23 5.82
C THR A 85 -2.03 -11.03 4.31
N ILE A 86 -1.58 -9.90 3.77
CA ILE A 86 -1.70 -9.59 2.33
C ILE A 86 -0.89 -10.59 1.51
N VAL A 87 0.37 -10.82 1.87
CA VAL A 87 1.28 -11.76 1.20
C VAL A 87 0.72 -13.18 1.23
N SER A 88 0.30 -13.65 2.41
CA SER A 88 -0.24 -14.98 2.62
C SER A 88 -1.54 -15.23 1.85
N SER A 89 -2.34 -14.19 1.61
CA SER A 89 -3.57 -14.33 0.83
C SER A 89 -3.31 -14.70 -0.64
N GLY A 90 -2.17 -14.29 -1.21
CA GLY A 90 -1.83 -14.50 -2.62
C GLY A 90 -2.74 -13.80 -3.65
N ARG A 91 -3.79 -13.08 -3.22
CA ARG A 91 -4.80 -12.45 -4.11
C ARG A 91 -4.51 -10.98 -4.43
N CYS A 92 -3.49 -10.40 -3.80
CA CYS A 92 -3.15 -8.99 -3.91
C CYS A 92 -1.93 -8.79 -4.82
N PRO A 93 -2.11 -8.42 -6.10
CA PRO A 93 -0.97 -8.23 -7.00
C PRO A 93 -0.11 -7.01 -6.62
N TYR A 94 -0.71 -6.02 -5.94
CA TYR A 94 0.02 -4.87 -5.40
C TYR A 94 -0.80 -4.12 -4.34
N ILE A 95 -0.09 -3.48 -3.41
CA ILE A 95 -0.65 -2.51 -2.46
C ILE A 95 -0.73 -1.15 -3.14
N ALA A 96 -1.89 -0.49 -3.08
CA ALA A 96 -2.10 0.86 -3.56
C ALA A 96 -1.87 1.86 -2.41
N VAL A 97 -0.71 2.52 -2.42
CA VAL A 97 -0.35 3.59 -1.48
C VAL A 97 -0.87 4.91 -2.02
N CYS A 98 -1.93 5.42 -1.40
CA CYS A 98 -2.66 6.60 -1.88
C CYS A 98 -2.43 7.78 -0.93
N TYR A 99 -2.06 8.93 -1.49
CA TYR A 99 -1.76 10.15 -0.72
C TYR A 99 -2.90 11.16 -0.80
N ALA A 100 -3.02 12.01 0.22
CA ALA A 100 -3.99 13.11 0.24
C ALA A 100 -3.94 14.03 -0.99
N ASN A 101 -2.79 14.20 -1.64
CA ASN A 101 -2.67 14.99 -2.87
C ASN A 101 -3.16 14.26 -4.15
N GLY A 102 -3.71 13.05 -4.01
CA GLY A 102 -4.22 12.24 -5.12
C GLY A 102 -3.20 11.36 -5.83
N LYS A 103 -1.92 11.43 -5.46
CA LYS A 103 -0.91 10.52 -6.01
C LYS A 103 -1.13 9.09 -5.50
N ILE A 104 -1.04 8.13 -6.40
CA ILE A 104 -1.13 6.70 -6.07
C ILE A 104 0.17 6.03 -6.50
N TYR A 105 0.76 5.27 -5.59
CA TYR A 105 1.89 4.40 -5.89
C TYR A 105 1.47 2.95 -5.67
N LYS A 106 2.11 2.05 -6.41
CA LYS A 106 1.92 0.60 -6.31
C LYS A 106 3.23 -0.09 -5.95
N VAL A 107 3.09 -1.20 -5.24
CA VAL A 107 4.20 -2.05 -4.84
C VAL A 107 3.70 -3.46 -4.60
N ASP A 108 4.43 -4.44 -5.13
CA ASP A 108 4.16 -5.85 -4.89
C ASP A 108 4.34 -6.16 -3.39
N PRO A 109 3.36 -6.79 -2.70
CA PRO A 109 3.47 -7.07 -1.27
C PRO A 109 4.63 -8.02 -0.94
N LYS A 110 4.91 -9.00 -1.80
CA LYS A 110 6.03 -9.93 -1.62
C LYS A 110 7.35 -9.19 -1.73
N ARG A 111 7.48 -8.32 -2.73
CA ARG A 111 8.68 -7.48 -2.89
C ARG A 111 8.90 -6.55 -1.71
N TRP A 112 7.82 -6.00 -1.13
CA TRP A 112 7.92 -5.20 0.10
C TRP A 112 8.47 -6.05 1.25
N MET A 113 7.90 -7.23 1.48
CA MET A 113 8.31 -8.14 2.55
C MET A 113 9.77 -8.58 2.38
N GLU A 114 10.14 -9.05 1.19
CA GLU A 114 11.50 -9.49 0.84
C GLU A 114 12.53 -8.38 1.04
N TYR A 115 12.22 -7.16 0.58
CA TYR A 115 13.07 -6.00 0.81
C TYR A 115 13.24 -5.77 2.32
N ALA A 116 12.14 -5.75 3.07
CA ALA A 116 12.20 -5.42 4.49
C ALA A 116 12.98 -6.44 5.33
N ILE A 117 12.90 -7.73 4.97
CA ILE A 117 13.70 -8.80 5.58
C ILE A 117 15.17 -8.64 5.22
N SER A 118 15.49 -8.55 3.92
CA SER A 118 16.87 -8.52 3.43
C SER A 118 17.65 -7.28 3.85
N HIS A 119 16.96 -6.16 4.02
CA HIS A 119 17.56 -4.87 4.38
C HIS A 119 17.36 -4.53 5.87
N GLY A 120 16.79 -5.42 6.67
CA GLY A 120 16.62 -5.21 8.11
C GLY A 120 15.77 -3.99 8.47
N THR A 121 14.74 -3.68 7.67
CA THR A 121 13.86 -2.51 7.88
C THR A 121 12.55 -2.86 8.57
N ILE A 122 12.49 -4.05 9.17
CA ILE A 122 11.45 -4.45 10.11
C ILE A 122 11.85 -3.94 11.50
N ARG A 123 10.96 -3.18 12.15
CA ARG A 123 11.19 -2.67 13.50
C ARG A 123 9.93 -2.70 14.35
N GLU A 124 10.13 -2.82 15.65
CA GLU A 124 9.10 -2.59 16.65
C GLU A 124 8.95 -1.07 16.88
N GLN A 125 7.70 -0.59 16.90
CA GLN A 125 7.32 0.78 17.22
C GLN A 125 6.80 0.87 18.66
N TYR A 126 6.48 2.08 19.09
CA TYR A 126 5.83 2.32 20.37
C TYR A 126 4.55 1.49 20.49
N ALA A 127 4.34 0.87 21.65
CA ALA A 127 3.28 -0.11 21.94
C ALA A 127 3.45 -1.52 21.35
N GLY A 128 4.65 -1.90 20.90
CA GLY A 128 4.97 -3.28 20.50
C GLY A 128 4.57 -3.63 19.06
N GLU A 129 4.06 -2.66 18.30
CA GLU A 129 3.66 -2.86 16.91
C GLU A 129 4.88 -3.05 16.00
N LYS A 130 4.94 -4.17 15.26
CA LYS A 130 5.99 -4.36 14.25
C LYS A 130 5.58 -3.75 12.92
N THR A 131 6.53 -3.07 12.28
CA THR A 131 6.33 -2.42 10.99
C THR A 131 7.44 -2.75 10.00
N ALA A 132 7.09 -2.91 8.74
CA ALA A 132 8.01 -3.12 7.63
C ALA A 132 8.07 -1.86 6.77
N SER A 133 9.28 -1.39 6.45
CA SER A 133 9.46 -0.14 5.72
C SER A 133 10.27 -0.32 4.44
N VAL A 134 9.91 0.39 3.38
CA VAL A 134 10.61 0.35 2.08
C VAL A 134 10.91 1.78 1.61
N PRO A 135 11.96 1.97 0.80
CA PRO A 135 12.25 3.28 0.23
C PRO A 135 11.23 3.64 -0.86
N MET A 136 11.09 4.94 -1.12
CA MET A 136 10.29 5.47 -2.23
C MET A 136 10.66 4.80 -3.57
N ALA A 137 11.95 4.51 -3.79
CA ALA A 137 12.45 3.93 -5.03
C ALA A 137 11.85 2.53 -5.33
N LEU A 138 11.32 1.83 -4.32
CA LEU A 138 10.62 0.56 -4.50
C LEU A 138 9.18 0.72 -5.01
N LEU A 139 8.64 1.94 -4.94
CA LEU A 139 7.26 2.25 -5.29
C LEU A 139 7.18 2.75 -6.73
N CYS A 140 6.24 2.21 -7.50
CA CYS A 140 5.97 2.68 -8.86
C CYS A 140 4.73 3.57 -8.87
N GLU A 141 4.79 4.76 -9.46
CA GLU A 141 3.60 5.59 -9.63
C GLU A 141 2.57 4.88 -10.53
N LEU A 142 1.31 4.88 -10.11
CA LEU A 142 0.19 4.42 -10.92
C LEU A 142 -0.21 5.59 -11.83
N ARG A 143 0.15 5.50 -13.11
CA ARG A 143 -0.19 6.48 -14.16
C ARG A 143 -1.52 6.16 -14.82
#